data_AF-A0A7J6I0R0-F1
#
_entry.id   AF-A0A7J6I0R0-F1
#
_cell.length_a   1.000
_cell.length_b   1.000
_cell.length_c   1.000
_cell.angle_alpha   90.00
_cell.angle_beta   90.00
_cell.angle_gamma   90.00
#
_symmetry.space_group_name_H-M   'P 1'
#
loop_
_entity.id
_entity.type
_entity.pdbx_description
1 polymer ?
#
loop_
_entity_poly.entity_id
_entity_poly.type
_entity_poly.pdbx_seq_one_letter_code
_entity_poly.pdbx_strand_id
1 'polypeptide(L)'
;MDSEQRRKRKRLGKPYLQPKFCSVRSLVVCLSFFVFLLFLSSNRFPLSPTSFRPALSSSPTFTLFYSAASNSILDSFGTRRQQRVSRVEERILFPDHVLLLVAGARIRQPALVDCRGETDEGFVLTTPAITAAQEVVRCPLPRSIQINPEKAKGIRVTIGYTSRNQKYPRRNALPSAARINSSKSRVQINRRRNELKKKKKKKHELCVCTMVWNQAPALREWIMYHAWLGIEGWFIYDNNSDDGIEEVVQELDLEGYNVSRQSWPWIKTQEAGFSHCALKAREECNWVGFFDVDEFFYLPNTFRQPQGLGFPGQNSLGELVANFSSSTSIAEIRTTCHSFGPSGLSSPPPKGVTVGYTCRLQSPERHKSIVRPELLDVTLLNVVHHFRLKEGYRYLNVPENIALINHYKYQVWDTFRAKFYRRVATYVVDWQEEQNKGSKDRAPGLGTAAIEPPNWKRQFCEVWDTGLRDFVLAYFADPATGIYELITGFLYSCKFFNDMK
;
A
#
# COMPACT_ATOMS: atom_id res chain seq x y z
N MET A 1 -50.08 -77.39 -16.00
CA MET A 1 -50.18 -77.16 -14.55
C MET A 1 -49.89 -75.67 -14.32
N ASP A 2 -50.85 -74.80 -14.61
CA ASP A 2 -51.96 -74.35 -13.73
C ASP A 2 -51.42 -73.66 -12.46
N SER A 3 -51.44 -72.32 -12.39
CA SER A 3 -52.49 -71.47 -11.78
C SER A 3 -52.41 -71.51 -10.24
N GLU A 4 -52.30 -70.42 -9.47
CA GLU A 4 -53.21 -69.28 -9.44
C GLU A 4 -52.60 -68.06 -8.74
N GLN A 5 -53.02 -66.90 -9.24
CA GLN A 5 -52.96 -65.59 -8.62
C GLN A 5 -53.92 -65.48 -7.42
N ARG A 6 -53.56 -64.69 -6.40
CA ARG A 6 -54.55 -64.11 -5.48
C ARG A 6 -54.44 -62.59 -5.41
N ARG A 7 -55.22 -61.92 -6.26
CA ARG A 7 -55.64 -60.52 -6.17
C ARG A 7 -56.59 -60.34 -4.99
N LYS A 8 -56.41 -59.29 -4.16
CA LYS A 8 -57.53 -58.61 -3.48
C LYS A 8 -57.35 -57.08 -3.44
N ARG A 9 -58.14 -56.44 -4.33
CA ARG A 9 -58.88 -55.16 -4.28
C ARG A 9 -58.23 -53.86 -3.75
N LYS A 10 -58.19 -52.90 -4.69
CA LYS A 10 -58.21 -51.43 -4.54
C LYS A 10 -59.36 -50.94 -3.63
N ARG A 11 -59.06 -49.95 -2.79
CA ARG A 11 -60.01 -48.89 -2.40
C ARG A 11 -59.38 -47.53 -2.71
N LEU A 12 -60.00 -46.78 -3.63
CA LEU A 12 -59.76 -45.37 -3.82
C LEU A 12 -60.37 -44.59 -2.64
N GLY A 13 -59.57 -43.78 -1.97
CA GLY A 13 -60.03 -42.70 -1.09
C GLY A 13 -59.73 -41.36 -1.75
N LYS A 14 -60.77 -40.53 -1.90
CA LYS A 14 -60.70 -39.13 -2.39
C LYS A 14 -59.74 -38.27 -1.52
N PRO A 15 -59.11 -37.22 -2.10
CA PRO A 15 -58.25 -36.31 -1.35
C PRO A 15 -59.08 -35.40 -0.44
N TYR A 16 -58.72 -35.37 0.85
CA TYR A 16 -59.22 -34.36 1.79
C TYR A 16 -58.45 -33.05 1.54
N LEU A 17 -59.18 -31.99 1.18
CA LEU A 17 -58.68 -30.62 1.14
C LEU A 17 -58.31 -30.18 2.56
N GLN A 18 -57.02 -30.10 2.86
CA GLN A 18 -56.51 -29.40 4.04
C GLN A 18 -56.40 -27.90 3.73
N PRO A 19 -56.91 -27.00 4.60
CA PRO A 19 -56.68 -25.58 4.44
C PRO A 19 -55.19 -25.28 4.69
N LYS A 20 -54.51 -24.71 3.70
CA LYS A 20 -53.15 -24.20 3.85
C LYS A 20 -53.21 -23.02 4.82
N PHE A 21 -52.82 -23.24 6.07
CA PHE A 21 -52.49 -22.12 6.97
C PHE A 21 -51.25 -21.40 6.41
N CYS A 22 -51.39 -20.10 6.15
CA CYS A 22 -50.26 -19.23 5.80
C CYS A 22 -49.18 -19.33 6.88
N SER A 23 -47.95 -19.65 6.47
CA SER A 23 -46.79 -19.61 7.36
C SER A 23 -46.65 -18.21 7.96
N VAL A 24 -46.34 -18.15 9.27
CA VAL A 24 -46.08 -16.90 10.02
C VAL A 24 -45.08 -15.99 9.28
N ARG A 25 -44.14 -16.57 8.51
CA ARG A 25 -43.19 -15.83 7.67
C ARG A 25 -43.86 -15.02 6.55
N SER A 26 -44.94 -15.53 5.95
CA SER A 26 -45.71 -14.83 4.91
C SER A 26 -46.53 -13.67 5.48
N LEU A 27 -46.97 -13.80 6.73
CA LEU A 27 -47.72 -12.76 7.45
C LEU A 27 -46.80 -11.59 7.85
N VAL A 28 -45.57 -11.89 8.28
CA VAL A 28 -44.56 -10.88 8.63
C VAL A 28 -44.11 -10.07 7.40
N VAL A 29 -43.92 -10.72 6.25
CA VAL A 29 -43.54 -10.02 5.00
C VAL A 29 -44.70 -9.17 4.45
N CYS A 30 -45.95 -9.64 4.57
CA CYS A 30 -47.10 -8.80 4.23
C CYS A 30 -47.22 -7.60 5.18
N LEU A 31 -47.05 -7.80 6.49
CA LEU A 31 -47.13 -6.73 7.48
C LEU A 31 -46.03 -5.68 7.29
N SER A 32 -44.80 -6.07 6.97
CA SER A 32 -43.71 -5.12 6.71
C SER A 32 -43.94 -4.29 5.43
N PHE A 33 -44.53 -4.89 4.39
CA PHE A 33 -44.92 -4.16 3.18
C PHE A 33 -46.04 -3.14 3.45
N PHE A 34 -47.04 -3.48 4.26
CA PHE A 34 -48.10 -2.54 4.64
C PHE A 34 -47.61 -1.41 5.55
N VAL A 35 -46.66 -1.67 6.46
CA VAL A 35 -46.02 -0.63 7.26
C VAL A 35 -45.20 0.32 6.38
N PHE A 36 -44.48 -0.19 5.38
CA PHE A 36 -43.75 0.65 4.41
C PHE A 36 -44.70 1.54 3.58
N LEU A 37 -45.84 1.00 3.13
CA LEU A 37 -46.86 1.80 2.44
C LEU A 37 -47.55 2.83 3.35
N LEU A 38 -47.71 2.52 4.64
CA LEU A 38 -48.18 3.49 5.64
C LEU A 38 -47.16 4.62 5.87
N PHE A 39 -45.86 4.33 5.83
CA PHE A 39 -44.82 5.37 5.87
C PHE A 39 -44.80 6.25 4.62
N LEU A 40 -45.08 5.69 3.44
CA LEU A 40 -45.17 6.46 2.19
C LEU A 40 -46.46 7.27 2.05
N SER A 41 -47.56 6.83 2.68
CA SER A 41 -48.86 7.53 2.62
C SER A 41 -49.07 8.52 3.78
N SER A 42 -48.27 8.44 4.84
CA SER A 42 -48.30 9.39 5.95
C SER A 42 -47.45 10.63 5.63
N ASN A 43 -48.06 11.63 5.00
CA ASN A 43 -47.49 12.97 4.77
C ASN A 43 -47.16 13.70 6.08
N ARG A 44 -46.09 13.30 6.77
CA ARG A 44 -45.63 13.89 8.04
C ARG A 44 -44.12 14.13 8.05
N PHE A 45 -43.57 14.78 7.03
CA PHE A 45 -42.36 15.61 7.15
C PHE A 45 -42.43 16.79 6.17
N PRO A 46 -42.40 18.06 6.64
CA PRO A 46 -42.47 19.23 5.79
C PRO A 46 -41.07 19.62 5.30
N LEU A 47 -40.81 19.49 4.01
CA LEU A 47 -39.70 20.18 3.35
C LEU A 47 -40.30 21.32 2.52
N SER A 48 -40.25 22.54 3.06
CA SER A 48 -40.62 23.76 2.34
C SER A 48 -39.61 24.05 1.21
N PRO A 49 -40.05 24.54 0.03
CA PRO A 49 -39.17 24.98 -1.02
C PRO A 49 -38.79 26.45 -0.79
N THR A 50 -37.68 26.71 -0.10
CA THR A 50 -37.10 28.07 -0.06
C THR A 50 -36.16 28.28 -1.24
N SER A 51 -36.66 29.09 -2.17
CA SER A 51 -35.98 29.88 -3.19
C SER A 51 -34.45 30.00 -3.07
N PHE A 52 -33.73 29.40 -4.01
CA PHE A 52 -32.37 29.81 -4.33
C PHE A 52 -32.39 31.12 -5.14
N ARG A 53 -31.92 32.21 -4.54
CA ARG A 53 -31.40 33.38 -5.27
C ARG A 53 -29.88 33.42 -5.08
N PRO A 54 -29.09 33.62 -6.15
CA PRO A 54 -27.65 33.77 -6.06
C PRO A 54 -27.31 35.22 -5.69
N ALA A 55 -26.51 35.42 -4.64
CA ALA A 55 -25.86 36.69 -4.36
C ALA A 55 -24.44 36.66 -4.96
N LEU A 56 -24.28 37.39 -6.06
CA LEU A 56 -23.00 37.79 -6.63
C LEU A 56 -22.25 38.72 -5.67
N SER A 57 -20.99 38.39 -5.38
CA SER A 57 -19.93 39.39 -5.22
C SER A 57 -18.62 38.85 -5.79
N SER A 58 -18.37 39.21 -7.05
CA SER A 58 -17.05 39.39 -7.71
C SER A 58 -16.10 40.21 -6.80
N SER A 59 -14.77 40.15 -6.80
CA SER A 59 -13.69 39.79 -7.75
C SER A 59 -12.34 40.13 -7.04
N PRO A 60 -11.11 40.03 -7.63
CA PRO A 60 -10.72 39.44 -8.92
C PRO A 60 -9.39 38.61 -8.92
N THR A 61 -9.26 37.82 -10.01
CA THR A 61 -8.04 37.52 -10.81
C THR A 61 -6.81 36.86 -10.19
N PHE A 62 -6.56 35.61 -10.61
CA PHE A 62 -5.36 35.27 -11.38
C PHE A 62 -5.74 34.25 -12.46
N THR A 63 -5.89 34.74 -13.70
CA THR A 63 -5.89 33.96 -14.93
C THR A 63 -4.49 33.40 -15.17
N LEU A 64 -4.37 32.08 -15.34
CA LEU A 64 -3.30 31.49 -16.14
C LEU A 64 -3.85 30.27 -16.86
N PHE A 65 -3.79 30.38 -18.18
CA PHE A 65 -4.23 29.43 -19.19
C PHE A 65 -3.74 28.01 -18.90
N TYR A 66 -4.66 27.09 -18.61
CA TYR A 66 -4.45 25.67 -18.92
C TYR A 66 -5.04 25.42 -20.30
N SER A 67 -4.18 25.37 -21.32
CA SER A 67 -4.50 24.69 -22.56
C SER A 67 -4.66 23.21 -22.23
N ALA A 68 -5.90 22.75 -22.11
CA ALA A 68 -6.23 21.34 -22.06
C ALA A 68 -5.94 20.74 -23.45
N ALA A 69 -4.74 20.20 -23.62
CA ALA A 69 -4.49 19.21 -24.67
C ALA A 69 -5.00 17.88 -24.14
N SER A 70 -6.10 17.43 -24.74
CA SER A 70 -6.66 16.09 -24.59
C SER A 70 -5.60 15.06 -25.01
N ASN A 71 -4.86 14.50 -24.06
CA ASN A 71 -3.98 13.38 -24.36
C ASN A 71 -4.83 12.10 -24.37
N SER A 72 -5.30 11.77 -25.58
CA SER A 72 -5.83 10.46 -25.91
C SER A 72 -4.85 9.37 -25.49
N ILE A 73 -5.40 8.33 -24.85
CA ILE A 73 -4.74 7.05 -24.56
C ILE A 73 -4.55 6.34 -25.90
N LEU A 74 -3.61 6.80 -26.72
CA LEU A 74 -3.03 6.14 -27.89
C LEU A 74 -2.13 7.19 -28.57
N ASP A 75 -0.92 7.40 -28.06
CA ASP A 75 0.13 7.91 -28.94
C ASP A 75 1.47 7.23 -28.67
N SER A 76 1.83 6.41 -29.65
CA SER A 76 3.14 5.88 -30.02
C SER A 76 4.09 5.40 -28.91
N PHE A 77 4.04 4.08 -28.66
CA PHE A 77 5.21 3.28 -28.25
C PHE A 77 6.24 3.26 -29.39
N GLY A 78 6.91 4.41 -29.58
CA GLY A 78 8.06 4.55 -30.45
C GLY A 78 9.32 4.27 -29.66
N THR A 79 10.05 3.23 -30.06
CA THR A 79 11.42 2.90 -29.67
C THR A 79 12.36 4.07 -29.94
N ARG A 80 12.46 5.03 -29.02
CA ARG A 80 13.58 5.96 -28.93
C ARG A 80 14.15 5.93 -27.53
N ARG A 81 15.43 5.59 -27.48
CA ARG A 81 16.36 5.71 -26.36
C ARG A 81 16.43 7.18 -25.93
N GLN A 82 15.39 7.71 -25.29
CA GLN A 82 15.44 9.02 -24.65
C GLN A 82 16.44 8.88 -23.50
N GLN A 83 17.64 9.43 -23.67
CA GLN A 83 18.50 9.76 -22.54
C GLN A 83 17.65 10.55 -21.55
N ARG A 84 17.24 9.93 -20.45
CA ARG A 84 16.55 10.62 -19.37
C ARG A 84 17.48 11.73 -18.89
N VAL A 85 17.13 12.98 -19.20
CA VAL A 85 17.88 14.14 -18.72
C VAL A 85 17.74 14.15 -17.19
N SER A 86 18.88 14.06 -16.51
CA SER A 86 18.94 14.17 -15.05
C SER A 86 18.32 15.49 -14.60
N ARG A 87 17.31 15.44 -13.73
CA ARG A 87 16.65 16.64 -13.19
C ARG A 87 16.18 16.42 -11.76
N VAL A 88 16.13 17.50 -10.99
CA VAL A 88 15.45 17.52 -9.69
C VAL A 88 13.96 17.70 -9.96
N GLU A 89 13.17 16.67 -9.68
CA GLU A 89 11.73 16.66 -9.96
C GLU A 89 10.93 17.26 -8.82
N GLU A 90 11.32 16.99 -7.58
CA GLU A 90 10.54 17.41 -6.42
C GLU A 90 11.42 17.60 -5.19
N ARG A 91 10.82 18.20 -4.15
CA ARG A 91 11.41 18.34 -2.82
C ARG A 91 10.42 18.05 -1.70
N ILE A 92 10.94 17.51 -0.62
CA ILE A 92 10.27 17.40 0.67
C ILE A 92 11.01 18.27 1.68
N LEU A 93 10.26 19.13 2.38
CA LEU A 93 10.80 20.06 3.37
C LEU A 93 10.77 19.44 4.77
N PHE A 94 11.94 19.37 5.41
CA PHE A 94 12.10 19.06 6.82
C PHE A 94 12.52 20.34 7.59
N PRO A 95 12.41 20.36 8.94
CA PRO A 95 12.76 21.54 9.72
C PRO A 95 14.20 22.04 9.54
N ASP A 96 15.14 21.13 9.26
CA ASP A 96 16.59 21.36 9.22
C ASP A 96 17.23 21.09 7.86
N HIS A 97 16.51 20.45 6.93
CA HIS A 97 17.01 20.09 5.61
C HIS A 97 15.89 19.97 4.57
N VAL A 98 16.26 19.90 3.30
CA VAL A 98 15.39 19.60 2.17
C VAL A 98 15.84 18.28 1.56
N LEU A 99 14.91 17.36 1.35
CA LEU A 99 15.16 16.13 0.61
C LEU A 99 14.72 16.36 -0.85
N LEU A 100 15.63 16.22 -1.79
CA LEU A 100 15.40 16.38 -3.22
C LEU A 100 15.25 15.02 -3.88
N LEU A 101 14.24 14.89 -4.73
CA LEU A 101 14.01 13.73 -5.58
C LEU A 101 14.62 14.00 -6.96
N VAL A 102 15.57 13.17 -7.36
CA VAL A 102 16.37 13.33 -8.58
C VAL A 102 16.03 12.20 -9.54
N ALA A 103 15.43 12.55 -10.67
CA ALA A 103 15.15 11.59 -11.73
C ALA A 103 16.27 11.54 -12.76
N GLY A 104 16.45 10.37 -13.38
CA GLY A 104 17.38 10.17 -14.51
C GLY A 104 18.86 10.12 -14.12
N ALA A 105 19.24 10.49 -12.90
CA ALA A 105 20.61 10.45 -12.42
C ALA A 105 20.81 9.33 -11.39
N ARG A 106 21.77 8.45 -11.63
CA ARG A 106 22.34 7.64 -10.54
C ARG A 106 23.41 8.46 -9.85
N ILE A 107 23.21 8.81 -8.58
CA ILE A 107 24.24 9.50 -7.81
C ILE A 107 25.33 8.49 -7.44
N ARG A 108 26.40 8.44 -8.23
CA ARG A 108 27.49 7.48 -8.06
C ARG A 108 28.58 7.94 -7.10
N GLN A 109 28.69 9.26 -6.85
CA GLN A 109 29.71 9.84 -5.99
C GLN A 109 29.08 10.89 -5.06
N PRO A 110 28.60 10.47 -3.87
CA PRO A 110 27.94 11.36 -2.92
C PRO A 110 28.81 12.56 -2.49
N ALA A 111 30.12 12.34 -2.41
CA ALA A 111 31.11 13.30 -1.90
C ALA A 111 31.41 14.50 -2.84
N LEU A 112 30.76 14.58 -4.01
CA LEU A 112 30.94 15.65 -5.00
C LEU A 112 29.62 16.37 -5.34
N VAL A 113 28.61 16.27 -4.47
CA VAL A 113 27.29 16.88 -4.71
C VAL A 113 27.08 18.06 -3.77
N ASP A 114 26.87 19.24 -4.35
CA ASP A 114 26.46 20.44 -3.64
C ASP A 114 25.02 20.77 -3.93
N CYS A 115 24.30 21.21 -2.90
CA CYS A 115 22.97 21.77 -3.02
C CYS A 115 23.06 23.26 -3.28
N ARG A 116 22.37 23.73 -4.31
CA ARG A 116 22.38 25.13 -4.75
C ARG A 116 20.97 25.70 -4.67
N GLY A 117 20.82 26.85 -4.03
CA GLY A 117 19.60 27.64 -4.02
C GLY A 117 19.73 28.79 -5.02
N GLU A 118 18.78 28.90 -5.93
CA GLU A 118 18.70 29.92 -6.97
C GLU A 118 17.39 30.72 -6.83
N THR A 119 17.50 32.03 -7.03
CA THR A 119 16.37 32.95 -7.22
C THR A 119 16.46 33.54 -8.62
N ASP A 120 15.42 34.29 -9.03
CA ASP A 120 15.43 34.96 -10.34
C ASP A 120 16.56 36.01 -10.45
N GLU A 121 17.10 36.48 -9.32
CA GLU A 121 18.25 37.41 -9.22
C GLU A 121 19.63 36.71 -9.18
N GLY A 122 19.67 35.37 -9.04
CA GLY A 122 20.91 34.59 -9.05
C GLY A 122 21.03 33.57 -7.91
N PHE A 123 22.25 33.03 -7.73
CA PHE A 123 22.56 32.04 -6.69
C PHE A 123 22.54 32.68 -5.29
N VAL A 124 21.73 32.12 -4.40
CA VAL A 124 21.53 32.63 -3.03
C VAL A 124 22.16 31.72 -1.99
N LEU A 125 22.35 30.43 -2.30
CA LEU A 125 22.89 29.47 -1.36
C LEU A 125 23.69 28.37 -2.05
N THR A 126 24.81 27.96 -1.47
CA THR A 126 25.46 26.68 -1.79
C THR A 126 25.88 25.99 -0.51
N THR A 127 25.50 24.72 -0.35
CA THR A 127 25.87 23.90 0.80
C THR A 127 26.24 22.50 0.33
N PRO A 128 27.24 21.83 0.93
CA PRO A 128 27.49 20.42 0.65
C PRO A 128 26.25 19.60 1.00
N ALA A 129 25.92 18.59 0.20
CA ALA A 129 24.84 17.67 0.53
C ALA A 129 25.19 16.90 1.83
N ILE A 130 24.21 16.71 2.72
CA ILE A 130 24.34 15.84 3.89
C ILE A 130 24.56 14.41 3.40
N THR A 131 23.72 13.99 2.46
CA THR A 131 23.77 12.68 1.81
C THR A 131 23.29 12.82 0.39
N ALA A 132 23.83 12.02 -0.52
CA ALA A 132 23.40 11.99 -1.90
C ALA A 132 23.53 10.55 -2.40
N ALA A 133 22.42 9.83 -2.49
CA ALA A 133 22.44 8.42 -2.80
C ALA A 133 21.16 7.99 -3.52
N GLN A 134 21.29 7.07 -4.47
CA GLN A 134 20.18 6.63 -5.33
C GLN A 134 19.56 7.86 -6.03
N GLU A 135 18.25 8.03 -5.93
CA GLU A 135 17.45 9.14 -6.48
C GLU A 135 17.20 10.24 -5.44
N VAL A 136 17.92 10.24 -4.30
CA VAL A 136 17.66 11.14 -3.16
C VAL A 136 18.89 11.95 -2.78
N VAL A 137 18.71 13.27 -2.60
CA VAL A 137 19.74 14.17 -2.05
C VAL A 137 19.20 14.94 -0.86
N ARG A 138 19.89 14.89 0.28
CA ARG A 138 19.54 15.68 1.46
C ARG A 138 20.42 16.92 1.54
N CYS A 139 19.78 18.07 1.47
CA CYS A 139 20.40 19.38 1.45
C CYS A 139 20.15 20.11 2.76
N PRO A 140 21.19 20.50 3.52
CA PRO A 140 20.96 21.20 4.78
C PRO A 140 20.33 22.57 4.52
N LEU A 141 19.39 22.97 5.36
CA LEU A 141 18.85 24.32 5.35
C LEU A 141 19.71 25.22 6.25
N PRO A 142 20.15 26.41 5.80
CA PRO A 142 20.85 27.37 6.64
C PRO A 142 20.04 27.75 7.87
N ARG A 143 20.70 28.01 9.01
CA ARG A 143 20.04 28.43 10.25
C ARG A 143 19.11 29.64 10.05
N SER A 144 19.47 30.58 9.17
CA SER A 144 18.63 31.74 8.83
C SER A 144 17.27 31.35 8.23
N ILE A 145 17.23 30.30 7.40
CA ILE A 145 16.00 29.74 6.81
C ILE A 145 15.27 28.85 7.84
N GLN A 146 15.99 28.09 8.66
CA GLN A 146 15.36 27.31 9.74
C GLN A 146 14.63 28.22 10.74
N ILE A 147 15.23 29.37 11.08
CA ILE A 147 14.63 30.37 11.98
C ILE A 147 13.51 31.14 11.28
N ASN A 148 13.68 31.51 10.01
CA ASN A 148 12.67 32.22 9.23
C ASN A 148 12.43 31.53 7.87
N PRO A 149 11.52 30.54 7.80
CA PRO A 149 11.25 29.78 6.58
C PRO A 149 10.73 30.62 5.42
N GLU A 150 10.10 31.78 5.69
CA GLU A 150 9.63 32.69 4.64
C GLU A 150 10.79 33.22 3.78
N LYS A 151 12.02 33.29 4.31
CA LYS A 151 13.21 33.67 3.54
C LYS A 151 13.53 32.71 2.42
N ALA A 152 13.06 31.47 2.50
CA ALA A 152 13.28 30.48 1.47
C ALA A 152 12.15 30.43 0.44
N LYS A 153 11.07 31.19 0.62
CA LYS A 153 9.91 31.16 -0.27
C LYS A 153 10.33 31.55 -1.70
N GLY A 154 10.05 30.66 -2.65
CA GLY A 154 10.37 30.84 -4.06
C GLY A 154 11.78 30.41 -4.46
N ILE A 155 12.68 30.09 -3.51
CA ILE A 155 14.03 29.60 -3.84
C ILE A 155 13.91 28.27 -4.58
N ARG A 156 14.43 28.21 -5.81
CA ARG A 156 14.61 26.97 -6.55
C ARG A 156 15.84 26.25 -6.00
N VAL A 157 15.67 25.01 -5.55
CA VAL A 157 16.78 24.19 -5.03
C VAL A 157 17.17 23.20 -6.10
N THR A 158 18.45 23.16 -6.43
CA THR A 158 19.02 22.20 -7.38
C THR A 158 20.27 21.55 -6.79
N ILE A 159 20.80 20.56 -7.49
CA ILE A 159 22.09 19.95 -7.18
C ILE A 159 23.10 20.31 -8.26
N GLY A 160 24.34 20.53 -7.86
CA GLY A 160 25.48 20.69 -8.75
C GLY A 160 26.59 19.72 -8.41
N TYR A 161 27.38 19.36 -9.41
CA TYR A 161 28.57 18.53 -9.22
C TYR A 161 29.82 19.40 -9.12
N THR A 162 30.64 19.17 -8.11
CA THR A 162 31.94 19.82 -7.95
C THR A 162 32.98 19.17 -8.86
N SER A 163 33.50 19.91 -9.84
CA SER A 163 34.62 19.48 -10.69
C SER A 163 35.95 19.77 -10.00
N ARG A 164 36.87 18.79 -9.95
CA ARG A 164 38.24 18.98 -9.44
C ARG A 164 39.12 19.87 -10.34
N ASN A 165 38.68 20.20 -11.56
CA ASN A 165 39.45 21.03 -12.48
C ASN A 165 39.00 22.50 -12.41
N GLN A 166 39.81 23.33 -11.75
CA GLN A 166 39.61 24.78 -11.50
C GLN A 166 39.52 25.69 -12.75
N LYS A 167 39.55 25.16 -13.98
CA LYS A 167 39.69 26.00 -15.18
C LYS A 167 38.38 26.57 -15.75
N TYR A 168 37.20 26.12 -15.31
CA TYR A 168 35.90 26.68 -15.72
C TYR A 168 34.83 26.51 -14.62
N PRO A 169 34.47 27.56 -13.84
CA PRO A 169 33.62 27.40 -12.66
C PRO A 169 32.10 27.52 -12.93
N ARG A 170 31.60 27.38 -14.17
CA ARG A 170 30.17 27.59 -14.45
C ARG A 170 29.51 26.46 -15.23
N ARG A 171 28.36 26.03 -14.69
CA ARG A 171 27.31 25.16 -15.25
C ARG A 171 27.57 23.65 -15.19
N ASN A 172 27.12 23.02 -14.10
CA ASN A 172 26.64 21.65 -14.07
C ASN A 172 25.57 21.50 -12.97
N ALA A 173 24.71 22.52 -12.80
CA ALA A 173 23.53 22.40 -11.96
C ALA A 173 22.46 21.65 -12.75
N LEU A 174 21.77 20.71 -12.12
CA LEU A 174 20.69 20.01 -12.79
C LEU A 174 19.50 20.96 -13.01
N PRO A 175 18.72 20.78 -14.09
CA PRO A 175 17.39 21.36 -14.16
C PRO A 175 16.59 20.99 -12.92
N SER A 176 15.87 21.96 -12.34
CA SER A 176 15.09 21.72 -11.12
C SER A 176 13.70 22.34 -11.20
N ALA A 177 12.69 21.52 -10.92
CA ALA A 177 11.32 21.95 -10.66
C ALA A 177 11.08 22.23 -9.16
N ALA A 178 12.02 21.85 -8.29
CA ALA A 178 11.88 21.97 -6.85
C ALA A 178 12.04 23.42 -6.36
N ARG A 179 10.95 24.07 -5.94
CA ARG A 179 10.95 25.41 -5.33
C ARG A 179 10.50 25.38 -3.88
N ILE A 180 11.24 25.92 -2.92
CA ILE A 180 10.77 25.96 -1.53
C ILE A 180 9.53 26.85 -1.47
N ASN A 181 8.37 26.23 -1.29
CA ASN A 181 7.13 26.96 -1.08
C ASN A 181 6.87 26.97 0.42
N SER A 182 6.74 28.16 1.03
CA SER A 182 6.10 28.29 2.33
C SER A 182 4.61 27.96 2.14
N SER A 183 4.26 26.67 2.14
CA SER A 183 2.87 26.24 1.97
C SER A 183 2.15 26.03 3.30
N LYS A 184 2.83 26.21 4.44
CA LYS A 184 2.20 26.22 5.76
C LYS A 184 2.78 27.37 6.55
N SER A 185 1.94 28.33 6.91
CA SER A 185 2.37 29.47 7.74
C SER A 185 3.06 28.93 9.00
N ARG A 186 4.10 29.61 9.46
CA ARG A 186 4.80 29.30 10.72
C ARG A 186 3.82 29.14 11.89
N VAL A 187 2.67 29.81 11.82
CA VAL A 187 1.55 29.68 12.75
C VAL A 187 0.88 28.29 12.68
N GLN A 188 0.62 27.74 11.50
CA GLN A 188 0.02 26.41 11.32
C GLN A 188 1.00 25.27 11.68
N ILE A 189 2.28 25.43 11.33
CA ILE A 189 3.36 24.50 11.73
C ILE A 189 3.53 24.53 13.25
N ASN A 190 3.61 25.71 13.87
CA ASN A 190 3.72 25.83 15.32
C ASN A 190 2.44 25.37 16.04
N ARG A 191 1.25 25.54 15.46
CA ARG A 191 -0.01 25.04 16.01
C ARG A 191 -0.04 23.50 15.98
N ARG A 192 0.28 22.85 14.86
CA ARG A 192 0.46 21.39 14.80
C ARG A 192 1.58 20.90 15.72
N ARG A 193 2.73 21.57 15.76
CA ARG A 193 3.88 21.20 16.61
C ARG A 193 3.59 21.41 18.10
N ASN A 194 2.78 22.42 18.45
CA ASN A 194 2.31 22.65 19.82
C ASN A 194 1.14 21.72 20.19
N GLU A 195 0.31 21.29 19.24
CA GLU A 195 -0.70 20.24 19.43
C GLU A 195 -0.05 18.85 19.59
N LEU A 196 0.98 18.53 18.79
CA LEU A 196 1.83 17.34 18.91
C LEU A 196 2.75 17.37 20.15
N LYS A 197 3.16 18.55 20.63
CA LYS A 197 3.86 18.68 21.91
C LYS A 197 2.91 18.64 23.10
N LYS A 198 1.67 19.14 22.98
CA LYS A 198 0.63 19.09 24.04
C LYS A 198 0.01 17.69 24.17
N LYS A 199 -0.05 16.92 23.09
CA LYS A 199 -0.34 15.48 23.11
C LYS A 199 0.93 14.75 22.67
N LYS A 200 1.81 14.38 23.60
CA LYS A 200 2.74 13.26 23.37
C LYS A 200 1.87 12.01 23.15
N LYS A 201 1.27 11.88 21.96
CA LYS A 201 0.58 10.67 21.56
C LYS A 201 1.64 9.58 21.59
N LYS A 202 1.33 8.49 22.28
CA LYS A 202 2.13 7.27 22.22
C LYS A 202 2.25 6.90 20.74
N LYS A 203 3.48 6.67 20.26
CA LYS A 203 3.69 6.16 18.90
C LYS A 203 3.01 4.79 18.78
N HIS A 204 2.49 4.51 17.59
CA HIS A 204 2.08 3.17 17.22
C HIS A 204 3.27 2.23 17.30
N GLU A 205 3.04 0.99 17.74
CA GLU A 205 4.13 0.03 17.86
C GLU A 205 4.61 -0.42 16.48
N LEU A 206 3.67 -0.76 15.61
CA LEU A 206 3.94 -1.27 14.27
C LEU A 206 3.05 -0.60 13.21
N CYS A 207 3.70 -0.01 12.21
CA CYS A 207 3.05 0.51 11.01
C CYS A 207 3.63 -0.14 9.75
N VAL A 208 3.03 0.12 8.59
CA VAL A 208 3.52 -0.38 7.30
C VAL A 208 3.62 0.74 6.26
N CYS A 209 4.70 0.69 5.49
CA CYS A 209 4.92 1.48 4.30
C CYS A 209 4.89 0.55 3.07
N THR A 210 4.08 0.90 2.08
CA THR A 210 4.05 0.16 0.80
C THR A 210 3.83 1.11 -0.37
N MET A 211 4.21 0.68 -1.58
CA MET A 211 3.99 1.43 -2.81
C MET A 211 3.16 0.59 -3.77
N VAL A 212 2.10 1.19 -4.28
CA VAL A 212 1.07 0.49 -5.05
C VAL A 212 0.88 1.11 -6.42
N TRP A 213 0.51 0.27 -7.37
CA TRP A 213 -0.17 0.68 -8.60
C TRP A 213 -1.23 -0.38 -8.90
N ASN A 214 -2.47 0.07 -9.01
CA ASN A 214 -3.64 -0.75 -9.30
C ASN A 214 -3.74 -2.00 -8.42
N GLN A 215 -3.82 -1.80 -7.10
CA GLN A 215 -3.94 -2.85 -6.08
C GLN A 215 -5.21 -2.75 -5.24
N ALA A 216 -6.19 -1.92 -5.63
CA ALA A 216 -7.45 -1.76 -4.91
C ALA A 216 -8.17 -3.08 -4.61
N PRO A 217 -8.22 -4.08 -5.52
CA PRO A 217 -8.93 -5.34 -5.26
C PRO A 217 -8.37 -6.19 -4.11
N ALA A 218 -7.08 -6.07 -3.78
CA ALA A 218 -6.43 -6.85 -2.72
C ALA A 218 -6.21 -6.04 -1.44
N LEU A 219 -6.35 -4.70 -1.51
CA LEU A 219 -5.96 -3.80 -0.43
C LEU A 219 -6.78 -4.02 0.86
N ARG A 220 -8.10 -4.24 0.74
CA ARG A 220 -8.98 -4.47 1.89
C ARG A 220 -8.63 -5.76 2.63
N GLU A 221 -8.51 -6.87 1.91
CA GLU A 221 -8.10 -8.18 2.46
C GLU A 221 -6.77 -8.05 3.20
N TRP A 222 -5.79 -7.37 2.57
CA TRP A 222 -4.47 -7.18 3.13
C TRP A 222 -4.46 -6.29 4.38
N ILE A 223 -5.16 -5.16 4.39
CA ILE A 223 -5.21 -4.25 5.56
C ILE A 223 -5.92 -4.94 6.72
N MET A 224 -7.10 -5.50 6.50
CA MET A 224 -7.89 -6.11 7.58
C MET A 224 -7.18 -7.32 8.21
N TYR A 225 -6.55 -8.16 7.38
CA TYR A 225 -5.76 -9.29 7.86
C TYR A 225 -4.56 -8.85 8.70
N HIS A 226 -3.81 -7.85 8.25
CA HIS A 226 -2.63 -7.39 8.97
C HIS A 226 -2.96 -6.54 10.20
N ALA A 227 -4.11 -5.86 10.20
CA ALA A 227 -4.65 -5.21 11.40
C ALA A 227 -4.87 -6.23 12.52
N TRP A 228 -5.46 -7.38 12.20
CA TRP A 228 -5.63 -8.49 13.15
C TRP A 228 -4.30 -8.97 13.75
N LEU A 229 -3.23 -8.99 12.94
CA LEU A 229 -1.90 -9.38 13.40
C LEU A 229 -1.22 -8.32 14.28
N GLY A 230 -1.80 -7.13 14.44
CA GLY A 230 -1.28 -6.07 15.31
C GLY A 230 -0.63 -4.90 14.57
N ILE A 231 -0.93 -4.69 13.29
CA ILE A 231 -0.53 -3.46 12.58
C ILE A 231 -1.53 -2.35 12.89
N GLU A 232 -1.03 -1.16 13.21
CA GLU A 232 -1.83 -0.04 13.73
C GLU A 232 -1.93 1.15 12.75
N GLY A 233 -1.22 1.12 11.62
CA GLY A 233 -1.22 2.24 10.67
C GLY A 233 -0.56 1.92 9.34
N TRP A 234 -1.08 2.54 8.27
CA TRP A 234 -0.66 2.30 6.89
C TRP A 234 -0.30 3.58 6.16
N PHE A 235 0.83 3.54 5.47
CA PHE A 235 1.32 4.59 4.58
C PHE A 235 1.35 4.02 3.15
N ILE A 236 0.30 4.31 2.38
CA ILE A 236 0.11 3.84 1.01
C ILE A 236 0.66 4.88 0.04
N TYR A 237 1.77 4.56 -0.62
CA TYR A 237 2.35 5.39 -1.68
C TYR A 237 1.76 4.98 -3.01
N ASP A 238 0.85 5.79 -3.53
CA ASP A 238 0.12 5.47 -4.75
C ASP A 238 0.82 6.05 -5.99
N ASN A 239 1.31 5.15 -6.85
CA ASN A 239 1.95 5.49 -8.11
C ASN A 239 0.90 5.71 -9.21
N ASN A 240 0.02 6.70 -9.04
CA ASN A 240 -1.08 7.04 -9.97
C ASN A 240 -1.91 5.82 -10.38
N SER A 241 -2.55 5.17 -9.43
CA SER A 241 -3.55 4.14 -9.71
C SER A 241 -4.84 4.75 -10.28
N ASP A 242 -5.55 3.95 -11.08
CA ASP A 242 -6.81 4.30 -11.74
C ASP A 242 -7.92 3.25 -11.52
N ASP A 243 -7.76 2.40 -10.52
CA ASP A 243 -8.62 1.26 -10.19
C ASP A 243 -9.57 1.50 -9.00
N GLY A 244 -9.81 2.76 -8.64
CA GLY A 244 -10.67 3.13 -7.50
C GLY A 244 -10.00 3.01 -6.13
N ILE A 245 -8.66 3.04 -6.06
CA ILE A 245 -7.93 2.91 -4.80
C ILE A 245 -8.22 4.03 -3.79
N GLU A 246 -8.58 5.22 -4.27
CA GLU A 246 -8.89 6.36 -3.40
C GLU A 246 -10.12 6.08 -2.55
N GLU A 247 -11.17 5.56 -3.18
CA GLU A 247 -12.41 5.17 -2.53
C GLU A 247 -12.15 4.07 -1.49
N VAL A 248 -11.38 3.04 -1.84
CA VAL A 248 -11.02 1.94 -0.92
C VAL A 248 -10.23 2.46 0.28
N VAL A 249 -9.26 3.35 0.08
CA VAL A 249 -8.48 3.94 1.19
C VAL A 249 -9.37 4.79 2.09
N GLN A 250 -10.25 5.61 1.52
CA GLN A 250 -11.16 6.46 2.29
C GLN A 250 -12.12 5.61 3.13
N GLU A 251 -12.68 4.53 2.59
CA GLU A 251 -13.54 3.60 3.33
C GLU A 251 -12.79 2.97 4.52
N LEU A 252 -11.59 2.43 4.28
CA LEU A 252 -10.79 1.79 5.33
C LEU A 252 -10.38 2.77 6.44
N ASP A 253 -10.06 4.02 6.09
CA ASP A 253 -9.75 5.05 7.09
C ASP A 253 -11.00 5.42 7.92
N LEU A 254 -12.17 5.55 7.28
CA LEU A 254 -13.45 5.77 7.98
C LEU A 254 -13.85 4.62 8.89
N GLU A 255 -13.48 3.39 8.54
CA GLU A 255 -13.67 2.19 9.37
C GLU A 255 -12.72 2.17 10.60
N GLY A 256 -11.69 3.02 10.61
CA GLY A 256 -10.78 3.21 11.74
C GLY A 256 -9.41 2.52 11.58
N TYR A 257 -9.06 2.05 10.38
CA TYR A 257 -7.77 1.37 10.14
C TYR A 257 -6.58 2.33 10.03
N ASN A 258 -6.74 3.65 10.15
CA ASN A 258 -5.63 4.62 10.11
C ASN A 258 -4.76 4.48 8.84
N VAL A 259 -5.40 4.69 7.69
CA VAL A 259 -4.82 4.47 6.37
C VAL A 259 -4.57 5.80 5.69
N SER A 260 -3.31 6.10 5.38
CA SER A 260 -2.95 7.34 4.67
C SER A 260 -2.49 7.05 3.25
N ARG A 261 -3.08 7.75 2.27
CA ARG A 261 -2.61 7.76 0.87
C ARG A 261 -1.67 8.94 0.63
N GLN A 262 -0.55 8.66 -0.01
CA GLN A 262 0.41 9.63 -0.51
C GLN A 262 0.52 9.45 -2.03
N SER A 263 0.08 10.44 -2.80
CA SER A 263 0.34 10.45 -4.25
C SER A 263 1.85 10.48 -4.51
N TRP A 264 2.31 9.56 -5.37
CA TRP A 264 3.72 9.35 -5.70
C TRP A 264 3.88 9.09 -7.22
N PRO A 265 3.65 10.12 -8.06
CA PRO A 265 3.52 9.97 -9.52
C PRO A 265 4.83 9.59 -10.25
N TRP A 266 5.95 9.53 -9.54
CA TRP A 266 7.28 9.36 -10.15
C TRP A 266 7.59 7.90 -10.46
N ILE A 267 8.05 7.64 -11.68
CA ILE A 267 8.33 6.29 -12.19
C ILE A 267 9.71 5.83 -11.70
N LYS A 268 9.83 4.58 -11.26
CA LYS A 268 11.11 3.99 -10.80
C LYS A 268 11.72 4.79 -9.66
N THR A 269 10.93 5.01 -8.60
CA THR A 269 11.33 5.79 -7.42
C THR A 269 10.87 5.15 -6.12
N GLN A 270 10.66 3.83 -6.11
CA GLN A 270 10.20 3.10 -4.92
C GLN A 270 11.11 3.32 -3.71
N GLU A 271 12.43 3.24 -3.92
CA GLU A 271 13.44 3.44 -2.87
C GLU A 271 13.39 4.87 -2.29
N ALA A 272 13.09 5.86 -3.13
CA ALA A 272 12.90 7.24 -2.69
C ALA A 272 11.57 7.42 -1.92
N GLY A 273 10.49 6.77 -2.38
CA GLY A 273 9.21 6.74 -1.68
C GLY A 273 9.32 6.11 -0.29
N PHE A 274 10.07 5.01 -0.18
CA PHE A 274 10.33 4.35 1.10
C PHE A 274 11.25 5.15 2.02
N SER A 275 12.22 5.87 1.47
CA SER A 275 13.03 6.84 2.25
C SER A 275 12.15 7.94 2.84
N HIS A 276 11.23 8.49 2.04
CA HIS A 276 10.26 9.49 2.51
C HIS A 276 9.31 8.89 3.56
N CYS A 277 8.83 7.67 3.34
CA CYS A 277 7.94 6.98 4.27
C CYS A 277 8.62 6.71 5.61
N ALA A 278 9.87 6.23 5.62
CA ALA A 278 10.63 6.00 6.83
C ALA A 278 10.77 7.28 7.67
N LEU A 279 10.97 8.43 7.04
CA LEU A 279 11.05 9.73 7.74
C LEU A 279 9.70 10.18 8.31
N LYS A 280 8.60 10.03 7.54
CA LYS A 280 7.26 10.37 8.01
C LYS A 280 6.84 9.46 9.17
N ALA A 281 6.95 8.15 8.97
CA ALA A 281 6.55 7.14 9.94
C ALA A 281 7.40 7.18 11.22
N ARG A 282 8.66 7.65 11.16
CA ARG A 282 9.51 7.83 12.35
C ARG A 282 8.87 8.67 13.45
N GLU A 283 8.04 9.66 13.09
CA GLU A 283 7.38 10.52 14.08
C GLU A 283 6.18 9.84 14.76
N GLU A 284 5.60 8.83 14.11
CA GLU A 284 4.31 8.24 14.47
C GLU A 284 4.41 6.78 14.92
N CYS A 285 5.48 6.07 14.55
CA CYS A 285 5.62 4.62 14.71
C CYS A 285 7.00 4.23 15.26
N ASN A 286 7.04 3.18 16.10
CA ASN A 286 8.29 2.62 16.63
C ASN A 286 8.95 1.69 15.61
N TRP A 287 8.16 0.86 14.95
CA TRP A 287 8.57 -0.05 13.89
C TRP A 287 7.75 0.16 12.62
N VAL A 288 8.39 -0.09 11.48
CA VAL A 288 7.78 0.08 10.16
C VAL A 288 8.12 -1.11 9.27
N GLY A 289 7.10 -1.83 8.84
CA GLY A 289 7.19 -2.89 7.84
C GLY A 289 7.28 -2.33 6.42
N PHE A 290 8.10 -2.96 5.58
CA PHE A 290 8.22 -2.67 4.16
C PHE A 290 7.95 -3.93 3.35
N PHE A 291 6.69 -4.15 2.99
CA PHE A 291 6.22 -5.32 2.22
C PHE A 291 5.04 -4.92 1.33
N ASP A 292 4.80 -5.72 0.30
CA ASP A 292 3.85 -5.45 -0.78
C ASP A 292 2.44 -5.96 -0.43
N VAL A 293 1.42 -5.46 -1.13
CA VAL A 293 0.00 -5.82 -0.88
C VAL A 293 -0.31 -7.29 -1.19
N ASP A 294 0.51 -7.95 -2.01
CA ASP A 294 0.43 -9.38 -2.30
C ASP A 294 1.25 -10.25 -1.32
N GLU A 295 1.65 -9.69 -0.17
CA GLU A 295 2.52 -10.36 0.81
C GLU A 295 1.86 -10.43 2.18
N PHE A 296 1.62 -11.66 2.64
CA PHE A 296 0.87 -11.96 3.85
C PHE A 296 1.74 -12.70 4.86
N PHE A 297 1.87 -12.15 6.06
CA PHE A 297 2.51 -12.86 7.16
C PHE A 297 1.72 -14.13 7.51
N TYR A 298 2.42 -15.21 7.85
CA TYR A 298 1.84 -16.44 8.35
C TYR A 298 2.68 -16.92 9.52
N LEU A 299 2.03 -17.19 10.67
CA LEU A 299 2.70 -17.58 11.92
C LEU A 299 2.28 -19.00 12.32
N PRO A 300 2.96 -20.04 11.82
CA PRO A 300 2.49 -21.42 11.90
C PRO A 300 2.22 -21.90 13.33
N ASN A 301 3.12 -21.59 14.27
CA ASN A 301 2.99 -22.01 15.66
C ASN A 301 1.79 -21.34 16.34
N THR A 302 1.64 -20.03 16.15
CA THR A 302 0.57 -19.24 16.76
C THR A 302 -0.80 -19.54 16.17
N PHE A 303 -0.87 -19.92 14.89
CA PHE A 303 -2.14 -20.24 14.24
C PHE A 303 -2.60 -21.66 14.53
N ARG A 304 -1.68 -22.58 14.84
CA ARG A 304 -1.98 -23.98 15.19
C ARG A 304 -2.23 -24.22 16.67
N GLN A 305 -1.74 -23.34 17.56
CA GLN A 305 -1.92 -23.46 19.00
C GLN A 305 -2.71 -22.28 19.56
N PRO A 306 -3.98 -22.46 19.95
CA PRO A 306 -4.70 -21.48 20.76
C PRO A 306 -4.06 -21.48 22.15
N GLN A 307 -3.09 -20.60 22.38
CA GLN A 307 -2.52 -20.40 23.71
C GLN A 307 -3.33 -19.29 24.41
N GLY A 308 -4.21 -19.68 25.33
CA GLY A 308 -4.96 -18.75 26.19
C GLY A 308 -6.42 -18.48 25.77
N LEU A 309 -7.02 -17.46 26.40
CA LEU A 309 -8.41 -17.02 26.19
C LEU A 309 -8.61 -16.15 24.92
N GLY A 310 -7.53 -15.87 24.18
CA GLY A 310 -7.55 -15.03 22.97
C GLY A 310 -7.75 -15.84 21.68
N PHE A 311 -7.99 -15.11 20.58
CA PHE A 311 -8.11 -15.75 19.27
C PHE A 311 -6.73 -16.05 18.66
N PRO A 312 -6.55 -17.22 18.00
CA PRO A 312 -5.26 -17.58 17.39
C PRO A 312 -4.74 -16.51 16.42
N GLY A 313 -3.46 -16.16 16.58
CA GLY A 313 -2.78 -15.19 15.72
C GLY A 313 -3.09 -13.72 16.00
N GLN A 314 -4.08 -13.40 16.85
CA GLN A 314 -4.42 -12.01 17.17
C GLN A 314 -3.21 -11.31 17.80
N ASN A 315 -2.88 -10.11 17.28
CA ASN A 315 -1.74 -9.28 17.71
C ASN A 315 -0.35 -9.96 17.64
N SER A 316 -0.25 -11.14 17.02
CA SER A 316 0.95 -11.97 17.07
C SER A 316 2.18 -11.36 16.39
N LEU A 317 1.99 -10.56 15.34
CA LEU A 317 3.08 -9.82 14.69
C LEU A 317 3.47 -8.60 15.51
N GLY A 318 2.49 -7.90 16.10
CA GLY A 318 2.72 -6.83 17.06
C GLY A 318 3.55 -7.30 18.25
N GLU A 319 3.21 -8.44 18.85
CA GLU A 319 3.97 -9.05 19.96
C GLU A 319 5.39 -9.47 19.54
N LEU A 320 5.53 -10.09 18.37
CA LEU A 320 6.84 -10.47 17.84
C LEU A 320 7.77 -9.25 17.72
N VAL A 321 7.25 -8.13 17.23
CA VAL A 321 8.01 -6.88 17.11
C VAL A 321 8.28 -6.23 18.47
N ALA A 322 7.27 -6.18 19.34
CA ALA A 322 7.37 -5.60 20.68
C ALA A 322 8.46 -6.26 21.54
N ASN A 323 8.69 -7.57 21.37
CA ASN A 323 9.78 -8.31 22.02
C ASN A 323 11.19 -7.75 21.73
N PHE A 324 11.35 -7.01 20.63
CA PHE A 324 12.62 -6.40 20.25
C PHE A 324 12.67 -4.90 20.46
N SER A 325 11.58 -4.26 20.90
CA SER A 325 11.51 -2.80 21.07
C SER A 325 12.44 -2.28 22.17
N SER A 326 12.68 -3.09 23.21
CA SER A 326 13.68 -2.84 24.25
C SER A 326 15.11 -3.22 23.85
N SER A 327 15.29 -3.88 22.71
CA SER A 327 16.62 -4.30 22.26
C SER A 327 17.52 -3.09 21.98
N THR A 328 18.75 -3.16 22.46
CA THR A 328 19.78 -2.14 22.24
C THR A 328 20.55 -2.32 20.93
N SER A 329 20.43 -3.47 20.26
CA SER A 329 21.21 -3.79 19.05
C SER A 329 20.37 -4.20 17.84
N ILE A 330 19.12 -4.66 18.02
CA ILE A 330 18.26 -5.04 16.89
C ILE A 330 17.54 -3.80 16.35
N ALA A 331 17.70 -3.56 15.05
CA ALA A 331 17.04 -2.48 14.32
C ALA A 331 16.25 -2.95 13.08
N GLU A 332 16.40 -4.21 12.68
CA GLU A 332 15.69 -4.82 11.55
C GLU A 332 15.30 -6.26 11.90
N ILE A 333 14.05 -6.63 11.62
CA ILE A 333 13.54 -7.99 11.70
C ILE A 333 13.27 -8.44 10.27
N ARG A 334 13.83 -9.59 9.87
CA ARG A 334 13.74 -10.15 8.53
C ARG A 334 12.94 -11.43 8.53
N THR A 335 11.95 -11.50 7.65
CA THR A 335 11.07 -12.66 7.51
C THR A 335 11.16 -13.21 6.10
N THR A 336 11.50 -14.49 5.99
CA THR A 336 11.61 -15.20 4.71
C THR A 336 10.26 -15.31 4.01
N CYS A 337 10.24 -15.22 2.68
CA CYS A 337 9.03 -15.38 1.87
C CYS A 337 9.10 -16.55 0.88
N HIS A 338 7.93 -17.18 0.69
CA HIS A 338 7.68 -18.23 -0.29
C HIS A 338 6.72 -17.71 -1.38
N SER A 339 7.08 -17.94 -2.65
CA SER A 339 6.34 -17.40 -3.79
C SER A 339 5.25 -18.37 -4.26
N PHE A 340 3.99 -17.90 -4.24
CA PHE A 340 2.79 -18.63 -4.65
C PHE A 340 2.49 -18.43 -6.14
N GLY A 341 1.96 -19.51 -6.75
CA GLY A 341 1.53 -19.60 -8.14
C GLY A 341 0.00 -19.55 -8.32
N PRO A 342 -0.49 -19.64 -9.57
CA PRO A 342 -1.90 -19.48 -9.88
C PRO A 342 -2.80 -20.60 -9.34
N SER A 343 -2.23 -21.69 -8.84
CA SER A 343 -2.96 -22.76 -8.14
C SER A 343 -4.08 -23.39 -8.98
N GLY A 344 -3.88 -23.50 -10.29
CA GLY A 344 -4.86 -24.04 -11.25
C GLY A 344 -5.90 -23.03 -11.74
N LEU A 345 -5.93 -21.81 -11.20
CA LEU A 345 -6.91 -20.78 -11.53
C LEU A 345 -6.59 -20.09 -12.86
N SER A 346 -7.64 -19.62 -13.53
CA SER A 346 -7.55 -18.85 -14.78
C SER A 346 -8.17 -17.45 -14.66
N SER A 347 -8.78 -17.14 -13.51
CA SER A 347 -9.35 -15.83 -13.20
C SER A 347 -9.05 -15.47 -11.75
N PRO A 348 -9.05 -14.17 -11.38
CA PRO A 348 -8.78 -13.75 -10.02
C PRO A 348 -9.76 -14.42 -9.03
N PRO A 349 -9.27 -14.94 -7.89
CA PRO A 349 -10.12 -15.65 -6.96
C PRO A 349 -11.13 -14.70 -6.31
N PRO A 350 -12.45 -14.95 -6.42
CA PRO A 350 -13.47 -14.07 -5.84
C PRO A 350 -13.45 -14.05 -4.31
N LYS A 351 -12.84 -15.07 -3.69
CA LYS A 351 -12.64 -15.18 -2.24
C LYS A 351 -11.26 -14.66 -1.80
N GLY A 352 -10.54 -13.92 -2.64
CA GLY A 352 -9.30 -13.27 -2.26
C GLY A 352 -8.07 -14.10 -2.50
N VAL A 353 -6.92 -13.45 -2.39
CA VAL A 353 -5.62 -14.04 -2.75
C VAL A 353 -5.23 -15.14 -1.76
N THR A 354 -5.57 -14.97 -0.47
CA THR A 354 -5.18 -15.92 0.58
C THR A 354 -5.96 -17.23 0.50
N VAL A 355 -7.20 -17.18 0.03
CA VAL A 355 -8.05 -18.37 -0.15
C VAL A 355 -7.80 -19.03 -1.51
N GLY A 356 -7.59 -18.23 -2.55
CA GLY A 356 -7.51 -18.72 -3.92
C GLY A 356 -6.20 -19.39 -4.30
N TYR A 357 -5.07 -18.86 -3.80
CA TYR A 357 -3.76 -19.36 -4.18
C TYR A 357 -3.16 -20.22 -3.06
N THR A 358 -3.06 -21.53 -3.30
CA THR A 358 -2.59 -22.52 -2.31
C THR A 358 -1.51 -23.45 -2.85
N CYS A 359 -0.85 -23.06 -3.95
CA CYS A 359 0.31 -23.76 -4.45
C CYS A 359 1.48 -22.82 -4.63
N ARG A 360 2.67 -23.26 -4.26
CA ARG A 360 3.87 -22.43 -4.25
C ARG A 360 5.12 -23.19 -4.65
N LEU A 361 6.20 -22.44 -4.87
CA LEU A 361 7.55 -22.97 -4.96
C LEU A 361 8.02 -23.50 -3.59
N GLN A 362 8.86 -24.54 -3.59
CA GLN A 362 9.39 -25.15 -2.38
C GLN A 362 10.47 -24.28 -1.73
N SER A 363 11.36 -23.72 -2.55
CA SER A 363 12.48 -22.92 -2.06
C SER A 363 12.05 -21.49 -1.74
N PRO A 364 12.50 -20.93 -0.61
CA PRO A 364 12.27 -19.52 -0.31
C PRO A 364 13.02 -18.63 -1.31
N GLU A 365 12.46 -17.46 -1.60
CA GLU A 365 13.03 -16.58 -2.63
C GLU A 365 13.85 -15.43 -2.02
N ARG A 366 13.23 -14.69 -1.09
CA ARG A 366 13.78 -13.47 -0.47
C ARG A 366 13.23 -13.32 0.96
N HIS A 367 13.55 -12.20 1.60
CA HIS A 367 12.98 -11.80 2.88
C HIS A 367 12.41 -10.38 2.79
N LYS A 368 11.46 -10.07 3.66
CA LYS A 368 10.97 -8.71 3.90
C LYS A 368 11.42 -8.23 5.27
N SER A 369 11.38 -6.92 5.46
CA SER A 369 11.83 -6.35 6.73
C SER A 369 10.82 -5.46 7.42
N ILE A 370 10.94 -5.48 8.75
CA ILE A 370 10.35 -4.52 9.66
C ILE A 370 11.53 -3.82 10.34
N VAL A 371 11.61 -2.50 10.23
CA VAL A 371 12.76 -1.71 10.71
C VAL A 371 12.35 -0.72 11.78
N ARG A 372 13.29 -0.34 12.64
CA ARG A 372 13.15 0.81 13.55
C ARG A 372 13.61 2.08 12.83
N PRO A 373 12.71 2.99 12.43
CA PRO A 373 13.09 4.16 11.63
C PRO A 373 14.12 5.06 12.32
N GLU A 374 14.11 5.11 13.66
CA GLU A 374 15.07 5.90 14.44
C GLU A 374 16.50 5.38 14.38
N LEU A 375 16.69 4.11 14.00
CA LEU A 375 17.98 3.42 13.97
C LEU A 375 18.51 3.22 12.54
N LEU A 376 17.82 3.79 11.55
CA LEU A 376 18.29 3.82 10.17
C LEU A 376 19.45 4.81 10.01
N ASP A 377 20.39 4.46 9.13
CA ASP A 377 21.49 5.33 8.75
C ASP A 377 20.97 6.65 8.20
N VAL A 378 21.69 7.75 8.44
CA VAL A 378 21.28 9.09 8.00
C VAL A 378 21.15 9.21 6.48
N THR A 379 21.78 8.31 5.72
CA THR A 379 21.65 8.22 4.26
C THR A 379 20.31 7.68 3.78
N LEU A 380 19.58 6.91 4.61
CA LEU A 380 18.32 6.22 4.25
C LEU A 380 18.44 5.29 3.03
N LEU A 381 19.68 4.91 2.70
CA LEU A 381 19.98 3.96 1.64
C LEU A 381 19.15 2.70 1.80
N ASN A 382 18.44 2.29 0.76
CA ASN A 382 17.61 1.10 0.82
C ASN A 382 17.56 0.32 -0.50
N VAL A 383 17.28 -0.97 -0.39
CA VAL A 383 17.03 -1.88 -1.52
C VAL A 383 15.60 -2.41 -1.37
N VAL A 384 14.64 -1.50 -1.49
CA VAL A 384 13.18 -1.74 -1.35
C VAL A 384 12.82 -2.22 0.06
N HIS A 385 13.06 -3.50 0.37
CA HIS A 385 12.70 -4.07 1.67
C HIS A 385 13.85 -4.06 2.67
N HIS A 386 15.00 -3.45 2.39
CA HIS A 386 16.14 -3.37 3.34
C HIS A 386 16.66 -1.95 3.41
N PHE A 387 16.90 -1.46 4.62
CA PHE A 387 17.57 -0.19 4.84
C PHE A 387 18.98 -0.41 5.38
N ARG A 388 19.88 0.51 5.05
CA ARG A 388 21.15 0.64 5.75
C ARG A 388 20.88 1.08 7.20
N LEU A 389 21.39 0.32 8.14
CA LEU A 389 21.28 0.60 9.57
C LEU A 389 22.44 1.49 10.04
N LYS A 390 22.22 2.24 11.13
CA LYS A 390 23.31 2.93 11.84
C LYS A 390 24.37 1.93 12.30
N GLU A 391 25.60 2.42 12.41
CA GLU A 391 26.71 1.65 12.96
C GLU A 391 26.38 1.10 14.36
N GLY A 392 26.77 -0.16 14.62
CA GLY A 392 26.48 -0.88 15.87
C GLY A 392 25.12 -1.60 15.92
N TYR A 393 24.21 -1.34 14.98
CA TYR A 393 22.92 -2.02 14.90
C TYR A 393 22.93 -3.15 13.86
N ARG A 394 22.10 -4.17 14.10
CA ARG A 394 22.03 -5.37 13.25
C ARG A 394 20.59 -5.82 13.00
N TYR A 395 20.45 -6.72 12.04
CA TYR A 395 19.21 -7.41 11.75
C TYR A 395 19.09 -8.73 12.53
N LEU A 396 17.86 -9.22 12.64
CA LEU A 396 17.50 -10.55 13.10
C LEU A 396 16.75 -11.27 11.97
N ASN A 397 17.14 -12.50 11.66
CA ASN A 397 16.36 -13.37 10.78
C ASN A 397 15.40 -14.22 11.63
N VAL A 398 14.10 -14.13 11.36
CA VAL A 398 13.07 -14.90 12.06
C VAL A 398 13.03 -16.33 11.48
N PRO A 399 13.08 -17.37 12.34
CA PRO A 399 12.85 -18.75 11.92
C PRO A 399 11.47 -18.96 11.27
N GLU A 400 11.38 -19.75 10.21
CA GLU A 400 10.14 -19.96 9.43
C GLU A 400 9.00 -20.59 10.25
N ASN A 401 9.30 -21.36 11.29
CA ASN A 401 8.28 -21.91 12.19
C ASN A 401 7.63 -20.84 13.08
N ILE A 402 8.30 -19.70 13.31
CA ILE A 402 7.78 -18.57 14.06
C ILE A 402 6.97 -17.65 13.15
N ALA A 403 7.57 -17.21 12.04
CA ALA A 403 6.90 -16.41 11.04
C ALA A 403 7.54 -16.61 9.66
N LEU A 404 6.70 -16.63 8.63
CA LEU A 404 7.08 -16.59 7.23
C LEU A 404 6.10 -15.69 6.46
N ILE A 405 6.42 -15.36 5.21
CA ILE A 405 5.55 -14.57 4.34
C ILE A 405 5.10 -15.40 3.14
N ASN A 406 3.79 -15.47 2.92
CA ASN A 406 3.19 -15.93 1.69
C ASN A 406 3.18 -14.77 0.69
N HIS A 407 3.98 -14.88 -0.37
CA HIS A 407 4.07 -13.87 -1.42
C HIS A 407 3.32 -14.36 -2.65
N TYR A 408 2.15 -13.78 -2.92
CA TYR A 408 1.28 -14.10 -4.07
C TYR A 408 1.81 -13.50 -5.37
N LYS A 409 3.07 -13.82 -5.69
CA LYS A 409 3.86 -13.20 -6.76
C LYS A 409 3.35 -13.53 -8.16
N TYR A 410 2.99 -14.80 -8.40
CA TYR A 410 2.64 -15.34 -9.71
C TYR A 410 1.15 -15.65 -9.78
N GLN A 411 0.32 -14.61 -9.61
CA GLN A 411 -1.13 -14.71 -9.73
C GLN A 411 -1.57 -15.16 -11.14
N VAL A 412 -2.88 -15.31 -11.34
CA VAL A 412 -3.45 -15.55 -12.68
C VAL A 412 -2.95 -14.55 -13.72
N TRP A 413 -2.89 -14.99 -14.98
CA TRP A 413 -2.21 -14.26 -16.03
C TRP A 413 -2.71 -12.83 -16.21
N ASP A 414 -4.02 -12.61 -16.17
CA ASP A 414 -4.63 -11.29 -16.34
C ASP A 414 -4.18 -10.28 -15.28
N THR A 415 -3.92 -10.73 -14.06
CA THR A 415 -3.32 -9.89 -13.01
C THR A 415 -1.81 -9.76 -13.22
N PHE A 416 -1.11 -10.88 -13.49
CA PHE A 416 0.35 -10.90 -13.58
C PHE A 416 0.88 -10.03 -14.73
N ARG A 417 0.20 -10.03 -15.88
CA ARG A 417 0.62 -9.29 -17.08
C ARG A 417 0.71 -7.78 -16.85
N ALA A 418 0.01 -7.24 -15.85
CA ALA A 418 0.11 -5.83 -15.46
C ALA A 418 1.56 -5.42 -15.13
N LYS A 419 2.36 -6.36 -14.57
CA LYS A 419 3.78 -6.14 -14.25
C LYS A 419 4.63 -5.78 -15.48
N PHE A 420 4.19 -6.10 -16.70
CA PHE A 420 4.89 -5.73 -17.95
C PHE A 420 4.78 -4.25 -18.33
N TYR A 421 3.74 -3.58 -17.85
CA TYR A 421 3.44 -2.20 -18.23
C TYR A 421 3.93 -1.19 -17.20
N ARG A 422 4.00 -1.59 -15.93
CA ARG A 422 4.49 -0.71 -14.87
C ARG A 422 5.28 -1.48 -13.81
N ARG A 423 6.49 -0.97 -13.54
CA ARG A 423 7.29 -1.33 -12.37
C ARG A 423 7.72 -0.08 -11.62
N VAL A 424 7.73 -0.17 -10.30
CA VAL A 424 8.01 0.95 -9.40
C VAL A 424 9.44 0.96 -8.85
N ALA A 425 10.09 -0.22 -8.78
CA ALA A 425 11.46 -0.37 -8.29
C ALA A 425 12.49 0.19 -9.28
N THR A 426 13.50 0.90 -8.77
CA THR A 426 14.50 1.57 -9.62
C THR A 426 15.46 0.60 -10.29
N TYR A 427 15.89 -0.44 -9.55
CA TYR A 427 16.90 -1.38 -10.03
C TYR A 427 16.35 -2.57 -10.83
N VAL A 428 15.02 -2.66 -10.95
CA VAL A 428 14.41 -3.72 -11.75
C VAL A 428 14.23 -3.23 -13.19
N VAL A 429 14.85 -3.98 -14.10
CA VAL A 429 14.73 -3.77 -15.54
C VAL A 429 13.27 -3.92 -15.95
N ASP A 430 12.79 -3.06 -16.86
CA ASP A 430 11.44 -3.20 -17.41
C ASP A 430 11.33 -4.52 -18.17
N TRP A 431 10.20 -5.20 -18.04
CA TRP A 431 10.02 -6.51 -18.66
C TRP A 431 10.22 -6.49 -20.17
N GLN A 432 9.89 -5.38 -20.82
CA GLN A 432 10.03 -5.21 -22.26
C GLN A 432 11.50 -5.15 -22.71
N GLU A 433 12.44 -4.90 -21.79
CA GLU A 433 13.86 -4.87 -22.10
C GLU A 433 14.48 -6.28 -22.00
N GLU A 434 15.42 -6.56 -22.91
CA GLU A 434 16.10 -7.86 -22.99
C GLU A 434 17.21 -8.07 -21.94
N GLN A 435 17.36 -7.15 -20.98
CA GLN A 435 18.39 -7.22 -19.94
C GLN A 435 17.93 -8.11 -18.77
N ASN A 436 18.88 -8.79 -18.12
CA ASN A 436 18.68 -9.57 -16.89
C ASN A 436 17.55 -10.62 -16.96
N LYS A 437 17.37 -11.29 -18.11
CA LYS A 437 16.33 -12.33 -18.30
C LYS A 437 16.37 -13.45 -17.25
N GLY A 438 17.55 -13.78 -16.71
CA GLY A 438 17.74 -14.78 -15.66
C GLY A 438 17.65 -14.27 -14.21
N SER A 439 17.30 -13.00 -13.97
CA SER A 439 17.14 -12.50 -12.59
C SER A 439 15.94 -13.15 -11.90
N LYS A 440 16.05 -13.37 -10.57
CA LYS A 440 14.92 -13.72 -9.70
C LYS A 440 13.80 -12.67 -9.71
N ASP A 441 14.09 -11.45 -10.17
CA ASP A 441 13.08 -10.39 -10.37
C ASP A 441 12.11 -10.70 -11.53
N ARG A 442 12.45 -11.66 -12.42
CA ARG A 442 11.60 -12.13 -13.51
C ARG A 442 11.03 -13.51 -13.18
N ALA A 443 9.81 -13.75 -13.65
CA ALA A 443 9.23 -15.08 -13.70
C ALA A 443 10.09 -16.00 -14.57
N PRO A 444 10.55 -17.14 -14.04
CA PRO A 444 11.29 -18.14 -14.80
C PRO A 444 10.56 -18.53 -16.10
N GLY A 445 11.31 -18.62 -17.19
CA GLY A 445 10.78 -19.04 -18.50
C GLY A 445 9.97 -17.99 -19.25
N LEU A 446 9.81 -16.77 -18.71
CA LEU A 446 9.02 -15.71 -19.33
C LEU A 446 9.90 -14.72 -20.12
N GLY A 447 9.48 -14.42 -21.35
CA GLY A 447 10.15 -13.48 -22.25
C GLY A 447 9.92 -12.00 -21.90
N THR A 448 10.00 -11.14 -22.91
CA THR A 448 9.81 -9.68 -22.78
C THR A 448 8.42 -9.20 -23.20
N ALA A 449 7.65 -10.06 -23.87
CA ALA A 449 6.29 -9.76 -24.30
C ALA A 449 5.27 -10.26 -23.26
N ALA A 450 4.19 -9.50 -23.09
CA ALA A 450 3.05 -9.86 -22.24
C ALA A 450 2.15 -10.89 -22.96
N ILE A 451 2.70 -12.07 -23.25
CA ILE A 451 1.99 -13.21 -23.85
C ILE A 451 1.91 -14.33 -22.81
N GLU A 452 0.72 -14.89 -22.60
CA GLU A 452 0.49 -15.95 -21.63
C GLU A 452 1.30 -17.20 -21.99
N PRO A 453 2.15 -17.72 -21.08
CA PRO A 453 2.84 -18.99 -21.31
C PRO A 453 1.88 -20.19 -21.34
N PRO A 454 2.20 -21.24 -22.11
CA PRO A 454 1.50 -22.50 -22.01
C PRO A 454 1.45 -23.01 -20.57
N ASN A 455 0.27 -23.43 -20.13
CA ASN A 455 0.02 -23.96 -18.79
C ASN A 455 0.35 -23.01 -17.63
N TRP A 456 0.36 -21.67 -17.83
CA TRP A 456 0.59 -20.69 -16.74
C TRP A 456 -0.18 -21.04 -15.46
N LYS A 457 -1.47 -21.37 -15.58
CA LYS A 457 -2.32 -21.77 -14.45
C LYS A 457 -1.77 -22.89 -13.57
N ARG A 458 -0.89 -23.77 -14.09
CA ARG A 458 -0.28 -24.90 -13.37
C ARG A 458 1.20 -24.64 -12.98
N GLN A 459 1.77 -23.49 -13.32
CA GLN A 459 3.16 -23.16 -13.00
C GLN A 459 3.33 -22.78 -11.52
N PHE A 460 4.59 -22.82 -11.06
CA PHE A 460 5.01 -22.45 -9.70
C PHE A 460 4.29 -23.22 -8.59
N CYS A 461 4.01 -24.51 -8.85
CA CYS A 461 3.24 -25.38 -7.98
C CYS A 461 4.04 -26.64 -7.64
N GLU A 462 4.95 -26.52 -6.67
CA GLU A 462 5.82 -27.60 -6.18
C GLU A 462 5.32 -28.14 -4.83
N VAL A 463 4.79 -27.25 -3.98
CA VAL A 463 4.23 -27.58 -2.67
C VAL A 463 2.80 -27.09 -2.60
N TRP A 464 1.90 -27.98 -2.21
CA TRP A 464 0.55 -27.62 -1.82
C TRP A 464 0.57 -27.04 -0.40
N ASP A 465 0.25 -25.76 -0.26
CA ASP A 465 0.32 -25.02 0.99
C ASP A 465 -0.99 -24.30 1.26
N THR A 466 -1.77 -24.85 2.19
CA THR A 466 -3.11 -24.40 2.53
C THR A 466 -3.17 -23.72 3.88
N GLY A 467 -2.04 -23.57 4.59
CA GLY A 467 -2.02 -23.18 5.99
C GLY A 467 -2.72 -21.85 6.26
N LEU A 468 -2.41 -20.82 5.46
CA LEU A 468 -3.07 -19.52 5.60
C LEU A 468 -4.53 -19.57 5.16
N ARG A 469 -4.87 -20.27 4.07
CA ARG A 469 -6.27 -20.46 3.63
C ARG A 469 -7.12 -21.07 4.73
N ASP A 470 -6.65 -22.17 5.30
CA ASP A 470 -7.41 -22.94 6.27
C ASP A 470 -7.61 -22.11 7.55
N PHE A 471 -6.61 -21.29 7.95
CA PHE A 471 -6.75 -20.31 9.02
C PHE A 471 -7.79 -19.23 8.68
N VAL A 472 -7.67 -18.54 7.54
CA VAL A 472 -8.57 -17.41 7.25
C VAL A 472 -10.01 -17.87 7.05
N LEU A 473 -10.25 -19.06 6.50
CA LEU A 473 -11.59 -19.62 6.39
C LEU A 473 -12.17 -20.03 7.74
N ALA A 474 -11.34 -20.45 8.70
CA ALA A 474 -11.81 -20.83 10.03
C ALA A 474 -12.19 -19.62 10.90
N TYR A 475 -11.50 -18.48 10.73
CA TYR A 475 -11.64 -17.33 11.65
C TYR A 475 -12.23 -16.05 11.02
N PHE A 476 -12.28 -15.94 9.68
CA PHE A 476 -12.77 -14.74 8.97
C PHE A 476 -13.88 -15.03 7.95
N ALA A 477 -14.39 -16.26 7.91
CA ALA A 477 -15.59 -16.57 7.15
C ALA A 477 -16.80 -16.54 8.08
N ASP A 478 -17.87 -15.87 7.66
CA ASP A 478 -19.14 -15.88 8.37
C ASP A 478 -19.66 -17.34 8.48
N PRO A 479 -19.90 -17.86 9.69
CA PRO A 479 -20.28 -19.27 9.87
C PRO A 479 -21.64 -19.65 9.27
N ALA A 480 -22.53 -18.69 9.05
CA ALA A 480 -23.90 -18.93 8.59
C ALA A 480 -24.05 -18.84 7.06
N THR A 481 -23.27 -17.97 6.43
CA THR A 481 -23.35 -17.62 5.00
C THR A 481 -22.12 -18.07 4.23
N GLY A 482 -21.00 -18.36 4.91
CA GLY A 482 -19.71 -18.68 4.30
C GLY A 482 -19.10 -17.50 3.56
N ILE A 483 -19.60 -16.28 3.77
CA ILE A 483 -19.10 -15.04 3.19
C ILE A 483 -17.76 -14.72 3.83
N TYR A 484 -16.77 -14.41 2.99
CA TYR A 484 -15.44 -14.04 3.46
C TYR A 484 -15.42 -12.55 3.80
N GLU A 485 -15.36 -12.24 5.10
CA GLU A 485 -15.56 -10.89 5.62
C GLU A 485 -14.43 -9.93 5.22
N LEU A 486 -13.22 -10.47 5.02
CA LEU A 486 -12.04 -9.71 4.60
C LEU A 486 -12.17 -9.06 3.21
N ILE A 487 -13.18 -9.43 2.42
CA ILE A 487 -13.41 -8.86 1.07
C ILE A 487 -14.69 -8.05 1.00
N THR A 488 -15.72 -8.44 1.76
CA THR A 488 -17.06 -7.89 1.57
C THR A 488 -17.32 -6.61 2.33
N GLY A 489 -16.47 -6.22 3.29
CA GLY A 489 -16.55 -4.94 4.01
C GLY A 489 -17.77 -4.80 4.95
N PHE A 490 -18.75 -5.69 4.84
CA PHE A 490 -19.85 -5.78 5.78
C PHE A 490 -19.45 -6.68 6.95
N LEU A 491 -19.16 -6.08 8.09
CA LEU A 491 -19.12 -6.76 9.39
C LEU A 491 -20.54 -7.18 9.80
N TYR A 492 -21.18 -8.07 9.04
CA TYR A 492 -22.40 -8.72 9.49
C TYR A 492 -22.02 -9.69 10.61
N SER A 493 -22.13 -9.24 11.85
CA SER A 493 -22.13 -10.12 13.04
C SER A 493 -20.80 -10.72 13.48
N CYS A 494 -19.66 -10.07 13.24
CA CYS A 494 -18.48 -10.36 14.05
C CYS A 494 -18.59 -9.62 15.39
N LYS A 495 -18.96 -10.36 16.44
CA LYS A 495 -18.72 -10.00 17.85
C LYS A 495 -17.22 -9.66 18.13
N PHE A 496 -16.34 -9.89 17.16
CA PHE A 496 -14.88 -9.92 17.22
C PHE A 496 -14.18 -8.58 16.93
N PHE A 497 -14.76 -7.67 16.13
CA PHE A 497 -14.09 -6.42 15.73
C PHE A 497 -14.55 -5.18 16.52
N ASN A 498 -15.73 -5.23 17.15
CA ASN A 498 -16.20 -4.13 18.00
C ASN A 498 -15.38 -3.99 19.30
N ASP A 499 -14.68 -5.03 19.73
CA ASP A 499 -13.82 -5.03 20.92
C ASP A 499 -12.35 -4.64 20.61
N MET A 500 -12.00 -4.37 19.34
CA MET A 500 -10.67 -3.88 18.92
C MET A 500 -10.60 -2.35 18.76
N LYS A 501 -11.65 -1.62 19.16
CA LYS A 501 -11.72 -0.14 19.10
C LYS A 501 -11.29 0.54 20.41
#